data_AF-B5VHZ3-F1
#
_entry.id   AF-B5VHZ3-F1
#
_cell.length_a   1.000
_cell.length_b   1.000
_cell.length_c   1.000
_cell.angle_alpha   90.00
_cell.angle_beta   90.00
_cell.angle_gamma   90.00
#
_symmetry.space_group_name_H-M   'P 1'
#
loop_
_entity.id
_entity.type
_entity.pdbx_description
1 polymer ?
#
loop_
_entity_poly.entity_id
_entity_poly.type
_entity_poly.pdbx_seq_one_letter_code
_entity_poly.pdbx_strand_id
1 'polypeptide(L)'
;VDEKSFKNGNKPDFMSSVIWTTPLGLPIVQPYREESKKQVETNLQTVFISDPFAVNPVNARRQKAGLPPNFIHSLDASHMLLSAAECGKQGLDFASVHDSYWTHASDIDTMNVVLREQFIKLHEVDLVLRLKEEFDQRYKNYVKIGKLKRSTDLAQKIIRIRKDLSRKLGRSTTLADEIYFEKKRQELLNSPLIEDRNVGEKMVTTVSLFEDITDLDALELENG
;
A
#
# COMPACT_ATOMS: atom_id res chain seq x y z
N VAL A 1 12.03 -1.49 8.27
CA VAL A 1 12.91 -2.04 7.22
C VAL A 1 13.95 -2.88 7.92
N ASP A 2 13.87 -4.20 7.80
CA ASP A 2 14.87 -5.12 8.37
C ASP A 2 16.14 -5.09 7.51
N GLU A 3 17.32 -5.13 8.13
CA GLU A 3 18.64 -5.12 7.46
C GLU A 3 18.79 -6.16 6.34
N LYS A 4 17.98 -7.24 6.38
CA LYS A 4 17.94 -8.31 5.37
C LYS A 4 17.35 -7.90 4.02
N SER A 5 16.74 -6.72 3.90
CA SER A 5 16.08 -6.22 2.67
C SER A 5 17.01 -5.54 1.66
N PHE A 6 18.32 -5.53 1.90
CA PHE A 6 19.33 -4.88 1.05
C PHE A 6 20.31 -5.87 0.39
N LYS A 7 19.85 -7.04 -0.06
CA LYS A 7 20.73 -8.03 -0.72
C LYS A 7 21.28 -7.54 -2.07
N ASN A 8 20.59 -6.63 -2.76
CA ASN A 8 20.93 -6.14 -4.10
C ASN A 8 21.32 -4.65 -4.11
N GLY A 9 22.37 -4.29 -3.39
CA GLY A 9 22.98 -2.96 -3.48
C GLY A 9 21.99 -1.82 -3.22
N ASN A 10 22.24 -0.68 -3.84
CA ASN A 10 21.68 0.62 -3.48
C ASN A 10 20.16 0.80 -3.75
N LYS A 11 19.39 -0.29 -3.99
CA LYS A 11 17.93 -0.27 -4.20
C LYS A 11 17.25 -1.23 -3.21
N PRO A 12 16.41 -0.72 -2.29
CA PRO A 12 15.60 -1.60 -1.44
C PRO A 12 14.57 -2.36 -2.27
N ASP A 13 14.31 -3.61 -1.88
CA ASP A 13 13.20 -4.37 -2.45
C ASP A 13 11.86 -3.80 -1.98
N PHE A 14 10.92 -3.59 -2.90
CA PHE A 14 9.57 -3.11 -2.57
C PHE A 14 8.70 -4.27 -2.11
N MET A 15 8.51 -4.41 -0.80
CA MET A 15 7.76 -5.53 -0.21
C MET A 15 6.30 -5.20 0.12
N SER A 16 5.90 -3.95 -0.05
CA SER A 16 4.63 -3.40 0.42
C SER A 16 3.54 -3.56 -0.63
N SER A 17 2.54 -4.42 -0.38
CA SER A 17 1.37 -4.61 -1.24
C SER A 17 0.25 -3.65 -0.87
N VAL A 18 -0.67 -3.40 -1.81
CA VAL A 18 -1.88 -2.62 -1.52
C VAL A 18 -2.81 -3.44 -0.63
N ILE A 19 -3.24 -2.81 0.47
CA ILE A 19 -4.14 -3.36 1.49
C ILE A 19 -5.21 -2.32 1.81
N TRP A 20 -6.48 -2.72 1.79
CA TRP A 20 -7.61 -1.93 2.29
C TRP A 20 -8.59 -2.83 3.03
N THR A 21 -9.57 -2.22 3.70
CA THR A 21 -10.61 -2.93 4.44
C THR A 21 -11.96 -2.67 3.79
N THR A 22 -12.77 -3.71 3.58
CA THR A 22 -14.13 -3.54 3.07
C THR A 22 -15.02 -2.80 4.07
N PRO A 23 -16.17 -2.26 3.64
CA PRO A 23 -17.13 -1.65 4.56
C PRO A 23 -17.63 -2.59 5.66
N LEU A 24 -17.59 -3.91 5.43
CA LEU A 24 -17.93 -4.97 6.40
C LEU A 24 -16.77 -5.32 7.35
N GLY A 25 -15.58 -4.74 7.20
CA GLY A 25 -14.42 -5.01 8.06
C GLY A 25 -13.51 -6.14 7.57
N LEU A 26 -13.72 -6.69 6.37
CA LEU A 26 -12.85 -7.73 5.81
C LEU A 26 -11.58 -7.10 5.23
N PRO A 27 -10.36 -7.50 5.67
CA PRO A 27 -9.13 -7.00 5.07
C PRO A 27 -8.89 -7.66 3.70
N ILE A 28 -8.59 -6.83 2.70
CA ILE A 28 -8.21 -7.27 1.35
C ILE A 28 -6.74 -6.92 1.11
N VAL A 29 -5.97 -7.93 0.70
CA VAL A 29 -4.55 -7.81 0.40
C VAL A 29 -4.33 -8.24 -1.05
N GLN A 30 -3.78 -7.36 -1.90
CA GLN A 30 -3.47 -7.72 -3.28
C GLN A 30 -2.23 -8.63 -3.37
N PRO A 31 -2.37 -9.89 -3.81
CA PRO A 31 -1.29 -10.87 -3.79
C PRO A 31 -0.37 -10.76 -5.02
N TYR A 32 -0.31 -9.61 -5.70
CA TYR A 32 0.52 -9.44 -6.88
C TYR A 32 1.99 -9.26 -6.50
N ARG A 33 2.71 -10.38 -6.45
CA ARG A 33 4.14 -10.49 -6.19
C ARG A 33 4.90 -10.90 -7.45
N GLU A 34 6.20 -10.62 -7.49
CA GLU A 34 7.11 -11.16 -8.52
C GLU A 34 7.50 -12.60 -8.15
N GLU A 35 6.87 -13.58 -8.79
CA GLU A 35 7.16 -14.99 -8.52
C GLU A 35 8.58 -15.35 -8.94
N SER A 36 9.38 -15.84 -7.98
CA SER A 36 10.67 -16.46 -8.27
C SER A 36 10.51 -17.98 -8.39
N LYS A 37 10.70 -18.49 -9.60
CA LYS A 37 10.69 -19.94 -9.88
C LYS A 37 12.09 -20.50 -9.76
N LYS A 38 12.19 -21.67 -9.15
CA LYS A 38 13.44 -22.43 -9.04
C LYS A 38 13.28 -23.80 -9.67
N GLN A 39 14.39 -24.31 -10.17
CA GLN A 39 14.50 -25.68 -10.62
C GLN A 39 14.63 -26.59 -9.40
N VAL A 40 13.71 -27.52 -9.24
CA VAL A 40 13.70 -28.51 -8.16
C VAL A 40 13.91 -29.88 -8.78
N GLU A 41 15.01 -30.52 -8.42
CA GLU A 41 15.32 -31.88 -8.87
C GLU A 41 14.37 -32.88 -8.20
N THR A 42 13.81 -33.78 -8.99
CA THR A 42 13.01 -34.91 -8.55
C THR A 42 13.51 -36.18 -9.23
N ASN A 43 13.08 -37.36 -8.77
CA ASN A 43 13.51 -38.63 -9.36
C ASN A 43 13.20 -38.79 -10.86
N LEU A 44 12.18 -38.08 -11.37
CA LEU A 44 11.80 -38.16 -12.79
C LEU A 44 12.46 -37.06 -13.63
N GLN A 45 12.46 -35.83 -13.13
CA GLN A 45 12.97 -34.66 -13.86
C GLN A 45 13.17 -33.46 -12.93
N THR A 46 13.78 -32.41 -13.46
CA THR A 46 13.83 -31.10 -12.80
C THR A 46 12.58 -30.29 -13.15
N VAL A 47 11.79 -29.94 -12.14
CA VAL A 47 10.55 -29.15 -12.30
C VAL A 47 10.79 -27.67 -11.99
N PHE A 48 10.14 -26.77 -12.73
CA PHE A 48 10.29 -25.32 -12.56
C PHE A 48 9.09 -24.73 -11.81
N ILE A 49 9.20 -24.64 -10.49
CA ILE A 49 8.10 -24.26 -9.59
C ILE A 49 8.51 -23.09 -8.68
N SER A 50 7.51 -22.35 -8.19
CA SER A 50 7.70 -21.29 -7.19
C SER A 50 7.45 -21.82 -5.78
N ASP A 51 8.17 -21.25 -4.81
CA ASP A 51 7.97 -21.53 -3.40
C ASP A 51 6.97 -20.52 -2.81
N PRO A 52 5.77 -20.96 -2.37
CA PRO A 52 4.75 -20.04 -1.84
C PRO A 52 5.17 -19.30 -0.56
N PHE A 53 6.15 -19.82 0.19
CA PHE A 53 6.66 -19.20 1.41
C PHE A 53 7.79 -18.21 1.15
N ALA A 54 8.32 -18.16 -0.07
CA ALA A 54 9.35 -17.18 -0.43
C ALA A 54 8.74 -15.77 -0.44
N VAL A 55 9.27 -14.89 0.41
CA VAL A 55 8.85 -13.49 0.44
C VAL A 55 9.45 -12.79 -0.76
N ASN A 56 8.59 -12.39 -1.69
CA ASN A 56 8.97 -11.75 -2.95
C ASN A 56 8.57 -10.26 -2.99
N PRO A 57 9.29 -9.43 -3.77
CA PRO A 57 8.88 -8.05 -4.00
C PRO A 57 7.51 -8.00 -4.72
N VAL A 58 6.83 -6.87 -4.58
CA VAL A 58 5.54 -6.64 -5.24
C VAL A 58 5.72 -6.33 -6.71
N ASN A 59 4.80 -6.83 -7.54
CA ASN A 59 4.75 -6.44 -8.93
C ASN A 59 3.95 -5.12 -9.06
N ALA A 60 4.66 -3.99 -9.05
CA ALA A 60 4.04 -2.65 -9.04
C ALA A 60 3.07 -2.43 -10.22
N ARG A 61 3.38 -2.96 -11.40
CA ARG A 61 2.51 -2.86 -12.59
C ARG A 61 1.17 -3.55 -12.38
N ARG A 62 1.19 -4.78 -11.84
CA ARG A 62 -0.03 -5.55 -11.56
C ARG A 62 -0.82 -4.96 -10.39
N GLN A 63 -0.15 -4.43 -9.36
CA GLN A 63 -0.79 -3.71 -8.26
C GLN A 63 -1.58 -2.50 -8.79
N LYS A 64 -0.93 -1.64 -9.60
CA LYS A 64 -1.59 -0.47 -10.23
C LYS A 64 -2.78 -0.88 -11.10
N ALA A 65 -2.61 -1.86 -11.98
CA ALA A 65 -3.67 -2.31 -12.88
C ALA A 65 -4.83 -3.02 -12.16
N GLY A 66 -4.54 -3.69 -11.04
CA GLY A 66 -5.52 -4.47 -10.30
C GLY A 66 -6.28 -3.69 -9.23
N LEU A 67 -5.83 -2.50 -8.83
CA LEU A 67 -6.52 -1.72 -7.79
C LEU A 67 -7.96 -1.35 -8.17
N PRO A 68 -8.25 -0.72 -9.32
CA PRO A 68 -9.63 -0.39 -9.68
C PRO A 68 -10.59 -1.60 -9.72
N PRO A 69 -10.30 -2.70 -10.44
CA PRO A 69 -11.24 -3.82 -10.51
C PRO A 69 -11.41 -4.52 -9.16
N ASN A 70 -10.33 -4.73 -8.39
CA ASN A 70 -10.43 -5.41 -7.10
C ASN A 70 -11.19 -4.57 -6.07
N PHE A 71 -11.06 -3.24 -6.12
CA PHE A 71 -11.82 -2.36 -5.24
C PHE A 71 -13.33 -2.44 -5.54
N ILE A 72 -13.74 -2.36 -6.80
CA ILE A 72 -15.15 -2.49 -7.18
C ILE A 72 -15.70 -3.88 -6.83
N HIS A 73 -14.99 -4.96 -7.16
CA HIS A 73 -15.41 -6.31 -6.77
C HIS A 73 -15.57 -6.47 -5.25
N SER A 74 -14.75 -5.76 -4.46
CA SER A 74 -14.90 -5.79 -3.00
C SER A 74 -16.16 -5.08 -2.51
N LEU A 75 -16.61 -4.04 -3.21
CA LEU A 75 -17.87 -3.34 -2.93
C LEU A 75 -19.07 -4.18 -3.39
N ASP A 76 -18.99 -4.82 -4.56
CA ASP A 76 -20.03 -5.73 -5.06
C ASP A 76 -20.26 -6.88 -4.08
N ALA A 77 -19.18 -7.54 -3.64
CA ALA A 77 -19.25 -8.59 -2.63
C ALA A 77 -19.79 -8.08 -1.28
N SER A 78 -19.46 -6.83 -0.91
CA SER A 78 -19.99 -6.23 0.31
C SER A 78 -21.49 -5.97 0.22
N HIS A 79 -21.94 -5.47 -0.93
CA HIS A 79 -23.36 -5.26 -1.20
C HIS A 79 -24.14 -6.58 -1.20
N MET A 80 -23.61 -7.61 -1.85
CA MET A 80 -24.17 -8.97 -1.86
C MET A 80 -24.32 -9.51 -0.43
N LEU A 81 -23.27 -9.43 0.41
CA LEU A 81 -23.31 -9.95 1.78
C LEU A 81 -24.29 -9.19 2.68
N LEU A 82 -24.37 -7.86 2.55
CA LEU A 82 -25.36 -7.05 3.28
C LEU A 82 -26.79 -7.44 2.89
N SER A 83 -27.03 -7.59 1.59
CA SER A 83 -28.34 -7.97 1.04
C SER A 83 -28.74 -9.37 1.47
N ALA A 84 -27.83 -10.34 1.37
CA ALA A 84 -28.04 -11.72 1.81
C ALA A 84 -28.39 -11.78 3.31
N ALA A 85 -27.66 -11.04 4.14
CA ALA A 85 -27.92 -10.99 5.57
C ALA A 85 -29.30 -10.39 5.89
N GLU A 86 -29.74 -9.37 5.15
CA GLU A 86 -31.05 -8.75 5.37
C GLU A 86 -32.19 -9.60 4.82
N CYS A 87 -32.05 -10.19 3.64
CA CYS A 87 -32.99 -11.19 3.11
C CYS A 87 -33.19 -12.35 4.09
N GLY A 88 -32.09 -12.88 4.64
CA GLY A 88 -32.15 -13.96 5.64
C GLY A 88 -32.88 -13.56 6.92
N LYS A 89 -32.75 -12.31 7.40
CA LYS A 89 -33.52 -11.82 8.56
C LYS A 89 -35.01 -11.70 8.26
N GLN A 90 -35.37 -11.36 7.03
CA GLN A 90 -36.76 -11.28 6.58
C GLN A 90 -37.34 -12.65 6.19
N GLY A 91 -36.55 -13.73 6.32
CA GLY A 91 -36.98 -15.10 6.07
C GLY A 91 -36.98 -15.51 4.59
N LEU A 92 -36.29 -14.76 3.72
CA LEU A 92 -36.13 -15.09 2.31
C LEU A 92 -34.96 -16.06 2.12
N ASP A 93 -35.17 -17.08 1.29
CA ASP A 93 -34.08 -17.90 0.77
C ASP A 93 -33.31 -17.10 -0.28
N PHE A 94 -32.02 -16.86 -0.03
CA PHE A 94 -31.17 -16.05 -0.91
C PHE A 94 -30.03 -16.89 -1.48
N ALA A 95 -29.89 -16.86 -2.81
CA ALA A 95 -28.74 -17.38 -3.53
C ALA A 95 -28.14 -16.29 -4.42
N SER A 96 -26.83 -16.33 -4.64
CA SER A 96 -26.15 -15.36 -5.50
C SER A 96 -25.11 -16.03 -6.38
N VAL A 97 -25.06 -15.55 -7.62
CA VAL A 97 -23.96 -15.76 -8.57
C VAL A 97 -23.38 -14.39 -8.89
N HIS A 98 -22.45 -13.94 -8.03
CA HIS A 98 -21.83 -12.61 -8.11
C HIS A 98 -22.86 -11.46 -8.12
N ASP A 99 -23.13 -10.86 -9.27
CA ASP A 99 -24.03 -9.71 -9.46
C ASP A 99 -25.49 -10.12 -9.70
N SER A 100 -25.76 -11.42 -9.79
CA SER A 100 -27.10 -11.97 -9.98
C SER A 100 -27.62 -12.58 -8.67
N TYR A 101 -28.78 -12.10 -8.20
CA TYR A 101 -29.39 -12.52 -6.95
C TYR A 101 -30.71 -13.26 -7.18
N TRP A 102 -30.85 -14.42 -6.56
CA TRP A 102 -31.94 -15.36 -6.77
C TRP A 102 -32.69 -15.59 -5.45
N THR A 103 -34.01 -15.71 -5.55
CA THR A 103 -34.92 -16.09 -4.46
C THR A 103 -36.17 -16.73 -5.08
N HIS A 104 -37.16 -17.11 -4.27
CA HIS A 104 -38.45 -17.59 -4.79
C HIS A 104 -39.21 -16.48 -5.51
N ALA A 105 -39.99 -16.84 -6.53
CA ALA A 105 -40.73 -15.87 -7.35
C ALA A 105 -41.71 -14.99 -6.53
N SER A 106 -42.24 -15.52 -5.42
CA SER A 106 -43.10 -14.78 -4.49
C SER A 106 -42.39 -13.64 -3.76
N ASP A 107 -41.06 -13.71 -3.64
CA ASP A 107 -40.28 -12.88 -2.74
C ASP A 107 -39.44 -11.83 -3.50
N ILE A 108 -39.52 -11.83 -4.83
CA ILE A 108 -38.76 -10.94 -5.72
C ILE A 108 -39.02 -9.46 -5.42
N ASP A 109 -40.27 -9.08 -5.16
CA ASP A 109 -40.61 -7.69 -4.84
C ASP A 109 -39.97 -7.25 -3.51
N THR A 110 -40.00 -8.11 -2.50
CA THR A 110 -39.36 -7.87 -1.20
C THR A 110 -37.84 -7.79 -1.35
N MET A 111 -37.22 -8.74 -2.06
CA MET A 111 -35.78 -8.72 -2.33
C MET A 111 -35.38 -7.43 -3.07
N ASN A 112 -36.15 -7.00 -4.06
CA ASN A 112 -35.89 -5.77 -4.81
C ASN A 112 -35.82 -4.52 -3.92
N VAL A 113 -36.68 -4.42 -2.91
CA VAL A 113 -36.62 -3.33 -1.93
C VAL A 113 -35.34 -3.43 -1.11
N VAL A 114 -35.05 -4.61 -0.55
CA VAL A 114 -33.85 -4.87 0.27
C VAL A 114 -32.57 -4.51 -0.48
N LEU A 115 -32.44 -4.90 -1.76
CA LEU A 115 -31.28 -4.58 -2.58
C LEU A 115 -31.04 -3.06 -2.69
N ARG A 116 -32.08 -2.27 -2.96
CA ARG A 116 -31.94 -0.82 -3.08
C ARG A 116 -31.58 -0.17 -1.74
N GLU A 117 -32.19 -0.64 -0.65
CA GLU A 117 -31.87 -0.17 0.70
C GLU A 117 -30.42 -0.47 1.09
N GLN A 118 -29.95 -1.69 0.85
CA GLN A 118 -28.55 -2.05 1.17
C GLN A 118 -27.55 -1.34 0.26
N PHE A 119 -27.93 -1.01 -0.98
CA PHE A 119 -27.09 -0.19 -1.87
C PHE A 119 -26.92 1.23 -1.32
N ILE A 120 -28.01 1.85 -0.88
CA ILE A 120 -27.99 3.18 -0.24
C ILE A 120 -27.13 3.13 1.02
N LYS A 121 -27.39 2.16 1.90
CA LYS A 121 -26.63 1.97 3.14
C LYS A 121 -25.13 1.79 2.91
N LEU A 122 -24.73 1.13 1.82
CA LEU A 122 -23.31 0.96 1.47
C LEU A 122 -22.65 2.27 1.00
N HIS A 123 -23.39 3.11 0.27
CA HIS A 123 -22.87 4.32 -0.38
C HIS A 123 -23.25 5.63 0.32
N GLU A 124 -23.91 5.58 1.48
CA GLU A 124 -24.25 6.76 2.28
C GLU A 124 -22.99 7.49 2.80
N VAL A 125 -21.86 6.78 2.88
CA VAL A 125 -20.54 7.32 3.23
C VAL A 125 -19.68 7.39 1.97
N ASP A 126 -18.84 8.42 1.87
CA ASP A 126 -17.83 8.51 0.81
C ASP A 126 -16.75 7.43 0.99
N LEU A 127 -16.91 6.33 0.23
CA LEU A 127 -16.02 5.17 0.27
C LEU A 127 -14.61 5.48 -0.26
N VAL A 128 -14.48 6.44 -1.17
CA VAL A 128 -13.17 6.82 -1.74
C VAL A 128 -12.40 7.67 -0.76
N LEU A 129 -13.07 8.62 -0.09
CA LEU A 129 -12.48 9.40 0.99
C LEU A 129 -12.05 8.48 2.14
N ARG A 130 -12.92 7.56 2.57
CA ARG A 130 -12.59 6.57 3.61
C ARG A 130 -11.39 5.70 3.22
N LEU A 131 -11.31 5.25 1.97
CA LEU A 131 -10.16 4.50 1.46
C LEU A 131 -8.87 5.33 1.54
N LYS A 132 -8.94 6.62 1.15
CA LYS A 132 -7.81 7.55 1.22
C LYS A 132 -7.35 7.76 2.65
N GLU A 133 -8.26 7.96 3.60
CA GLU A 133 -7.94 8.08 5.02
C GLU A 133 -7.30 6.80 5.59
N GLU A 134 -7.80 5.62 5.22
CA GLU A 134 -7.17 4.35 5.59
C GLU A 134 -5.75 4.25 5.02
N PHE A 135 -5.53 4.66 3.77
CA PHE A 135 -4.21 4.66 3.14
C PHE A 135 -3.26 5.62 3.85
N ASP A 136 -3.70 6.84 4.15
CA ASP A 136 -2.90 7.82 4.89
C ASP A 136 -2.49 7.27 6.26
N GLN A 137 -3.40 6.61 6.97
CA GLN A 137 -3.11 6.02 8.28
C GLN A 137 -2.15 4.83 8.16
N ARG A 138 -2.43 3.90 7.23
CA ARG A 138 -1.67 2.65 7.07
C ARG A 138 -0.25 2.90 6.54
N TYR A 139 -0.11 3.84 5.61
CA TYR A 139 1.16 4.16 4.94
C TYR A 139 1.83 5.42 5.49
N LYS A 140 1.35 6.00 6.60
CA LYS A 140 1.86 7.26 7.21
C LYS A 140 3.38 7.34 7.32
N ASN A 141 4.02 6.25 7.75
CA ASN A 141 5.46 6.21 8.04
C ASN A 141 6.28 5.60 6.89
N TYR A 142 5.72 5.53 5.69
CA TYR A 142 6.40 5.02 4.51
C TYR A 142 7.14 6.15 3.80
N VAL A 143 8.26 5.79 3.17
CA VAL A 143 9.05 6.71 2.35
C VAL A 143 8.99 6.29 0.90
N LYS A 144 8.64 7.22 0.02
CA LYS A 144 8.60 7.03 -1.44
C LYS A 144 9.95 7.42 -2.03
N ILE A 145 10.46 6.60 -2.95
CA ILE A 145 11.66 6.93 -3.72
C ILE A 145 11.22 7.75 -4.95
N GLY A 146 11.51 9.06 -4.93
CA GLY A 146 11.28 9.97 -6.06
C GLY A 146 12.53 10.17 -6.93
N LYS A 147 12.33 10.48 -8.21
CA LYS A 147 13.41 10.91 -9.12
C LYS A 147 13.27 12.39 -9.42
N LEU A 148 14.38 13.12 -9.33
CA LEU A 148 14.45 14.57 -9.56
C LEU A 148 15.46 14.91 -10.64
N LYS A 149 15.18 15.98 -11.39
CA LYS A 149 16.17 16.58 -12.30
C LYS A 149 17.35 17.10 -11.48
N ARG A 150 18.57 16.74 -11.87
CA ARG A 150 19.80 17.17 -11.17
C ARG A 150 20.01 18.69 -11.18
N SER A 151 19.42 19.39 -12.13
CA SER A 151 19.50 20.85 -12.26
C SER A 151 18.72 21.61 -11.19
N THR A 152 17.76 20.97 -10.52
CA THR A 152 16.92 21.64 -9.51
C THR A 152 17.72 21.94 -8.24
N ASP A 153 17.46 23.08 -7.61
CA ASP A 153 18.12 23.49 -6.35
C ASP A 153 17.95 22.45 -5.24
N LEU A 154 16.78 21.81 -5.15
CA LEU A 154 16.52 20.70 -4.22
C LEU A 154 17.45 19.52 -4.46
N ALA A 155 17.67 19.15 -5.73
CA ALA A 155 18.59 18.07 -6.07
C ALA A 155 20.04 18.42 -5.66
N GLN A 156 20.45 19.68 -5.80
CA GLN A 156 21.75 20.15 -5.33
C GLN A 156 21.87 20.08 -3.80
N LYS A 157 20.83 20.45 -3.05
CA LYS A 157 20.78 20.28 -1.59
C LYS A 157 20.89 18.82 -1.17
N ILE A 158 20.15 17.91 -1.82
CA ILE A 158 20.23 16.46 -1.59
C ILE A 158 21.65 15.93 -1.85
N ILE A 159 22.30 16.37 -2.92
CA ILE A 159 23.68 15.96 -3.23
C ILE A 159 24.65 16.41 -2.13
N ARG A 160 24.48 17.62 -1.56
CA ARG A 160 25.29 18.09 -0.43
C ARG A 160 25.10 17.21 0.81
N ILE A 161 23.85 16.92 1.18
CA ILE A 161 23.54 16.03 2.31
C ILE A 161 24.18 14.65 2.10
N ARG A 162 24.07 14.08 0.90
CA ARG A 162 24.69 12.79 0.56
C ARG A 162 26.20 12.81 0.71
N LYS A 163 26.87 13.89 0.32
CA LYS A 163 28.33 14.06 0.48
C LYS A 163 28.73 14.17 1.95
N ASP A 164 28.01 14.94 2.74
CA ASP A 164 28.29 15.09 4.17
C ASP A 164 28.05 13.77 4.92
N LEU A 165 27.02 13.02 4.54
CA LEU A 165 26.74 11.70 5.09
C LEU A 165 27.86 10.70 4.74
N SER A 166 28.34 10.73 3.50
CA SER A 166 29.45 9.88 3.05
C SER A 166 30.72 10.19 3.82
N ARG A 167 31.01 11.47 4.09
CA ARG A 167 32.15 11.89 4.93
C ARG A 167 32.03 11.34 6.35
N LYS A 168 30.83 11.40 6.95
CA LYS A 168 30.57 10.88 8.32
C LYS A 168 30.71 9.36 8.40
N LEU A 169 30.28 8.63 7.37
CA LEU A 169 30.30 7.17 7.35
C LEU A 169 31.64 6.58 6.89
N GLY A 170 32.54 7.38 6.30
CA GLY A 170 33.80 6.89 5.73
C GLY A 170 33.63 5.97 4.51
N ARG A 171 32.41 5.85 3.98
CA ARG A 171 32.05 5.07 2.78
C ARG A 171 30.99 5.81 1.96
N SER A 172 30.72 5.34 0.75
CA SER A 172 29.64 5.88 -0.08
C SER A 172 28.27 5.66 0.59
N THR A 173 27.45 6.71 0.55
CA THR A 173 26.09 6.71 1.07
C THR A 173 25.18 5.80 0.25
N THR A 174 24.38 4.98 0.96
CA THR A 174 23.34 4.15 0.37
C THR A 174 21.93 4.66 0.68
N LEU A 175 20.93 4.23 -0.09
CA LEU A 175 19.52 4.49 0.23
C LEU A 175 19.13 3.90 1.59
N ALA A 176 19.72 2.76 1.97
CA ALA A 176 19.52 2.17 3.29
C ALA A 176 19.92 3.16 4.40
N ASP A 177 21.07 3.82 4.21
CA ASP A 177 21.55 4.83 5.15
C ASP A 177 20.58 6.01 5.22
N GLU A 178 20.13 6.54 4.08
CA GLU A 178 19.15 7.64 4.03
C GLU A 178 17.86 7.30 4.79
N ILE A 179 17.31 6.10 4.55
CA ILE A 179 16.10 5.62 5.22
C ILE A 179 16.35 5.46 6.73
N TYR A 180 17.52 4.95 7.13
CA TYR A 180 17.88 4.78 8.53
C TYR A 180 17.98 6.12 9.27
N PHE A 181 18.65 7.11 8.67
CA PHE A 181 18.76 8.45 9.26
C PHE A 181 17.40 9.14 9.35
N GLU A 182 16.52 8.97 8.36
CA GLU A 182 15.16 9.49 8.46
C GLU A 182 14.36 8.81 9.57
N LYS A 183 14.44 7.48 9.67
CA LYS A 183 13.79 6.74 10.76
C LYS A 183 14.25 7.25 12.13
N LYS A 184 15.56 7.45 12.30
CA LYS A 184 16.13 8.00 13.54
C LYS A 184 15.64 9.43 13.82
N ARG A 185 15.54 10.28 12.80
CA ARG A 185 14.98 11.63 12.94
C ARG A 185 13.53 11.57 13.43
N GLN A 186 12.69 10.73 12.83
CA GLN A 186 11.30 10.56 13.24
C GLN A 186 11.17 9.99 14.66
N GLU A 187 12.05 9.06 15.07
CA GLU A 187 12.09 8.56 16.45
C GLU A 187 12.40 9.69 17.46
N LEU A 188 13.35 10.57 17.12
CA LEU A 188 13.71 11.73 17.95
C LEU A 188 12.58 12.76 18.05
N LEU A 189 11.93 13.08 16.92
CA LEU A 189 10.80 14.02 16.88
C LEU A 189 9.58 13.53 17.67
N ASN A 190 9.38 12.22 17.74
CA ASN A 190 8.29 11.59 18.49
C ASN A 190 8.68 11.23 19.94
N SER A 191 9.90 11.56 20.39
CA SER A 191 10.35 11.29 21.76
C SER A 191 9.61 12.17 22.79
N PRO A 192 9.29 11.64 23.99
CA PRO A 192 8.71 12.45 25.05
C PRO A 192 9.67 13.54 25.56
N LEU A 193 10.99 13.34 25.43
CA LEU A 193 12.01 14.27 25.91
C LEU A 193 12.15 15.48 24.99
N ILE A 194 12.23 16.68 25.58
CA ILE A 194 12.39 17.94 24.84
C ILE A 194 13.78 17.99 24.18
N GLU A 195 14.81 17.46 24.84
CA GLU A 195 16.18 17.44 24.31
C GLU A 195 16.28 16.61 23.02
N ASP A 196 15.67 15.42 23.00
CA ASP A 196 15.64 14.56 21.81
C ASP A 196 14.91 15.24 20.64
N ARG A 197 13.77 15.88 20.92
CA ARG A 197 13.02 16.63 19.91
C ARG A 197 13.85 17.76 19.31
N ASN A 198 14.56 18.52 20.14
CA ASN A 198 15.47 19.57 19.68
C ASN A 198 16.60 19.02 18.80
N VAL A 199 17.08 17.79 19.06
CA VAL A 199 18.07 17.13 18.21
C VAL A 199 17.43 16.69 16.88
N GLY A 200 16.22 16.14 16.92
CA GLY A 200 15.45 15.75 15.73
C GLY A 200 15.14 16.93 14.80
N GLU A 201 14.75 18.07 15.35
CA GLU A 201 14.46 19.31 14.60
C GLU A 201 15.70 19.86 13.90
N LYS A 202 16.88 19.76 14.53
CA LYS A 202 18.16 20.18 13.94
C LYS A 202 18.71 19.19 12.91
N MET A 203 18.15 17.99 12.84
CA MET A 203 18.62 16.95 11.94
C MET A 203 18.07 17.16 10.54
N VAL A 204 18.96 17.46 9.60
CA VAL A 204 18.60 17.63 8.17
C VAL A 204 18.80 16.31 7.44
N THR A 205 17.72 15.78 6.86
CA THR A 205 17.69 14.55 6.08
C THR A 205 17.24 14.84 4.65
N THR A 206 17.28 13.84 3.77
CA THR A 206 16.77 14.00 2.40
C THR A 206 15.26 14.22 2.37
N VAL A 207 14.51 13.66 3.33
CA VAL A 207 13.06 13.81 3.46
C VAL A 207 12.67 15.13 4.11
N SER A 208 13.44 15.61 5.11
CA SER A 208 13.16 16.90 5.76
C SER A 208 13.18 18.09 4.81
N LEU A 209 13.89 17.98 3.68
CA LEU A 209 13.91 19.02 2.64
C LEU A 209 12.58 19.18 1.89
N PHE A 210 11.66 18.21 2.02
CA PHE A 210 10.37 18.20 1.35
C PHE A 210 9.20 18.55 2.29
N GLU A 211 9.44 18.76 3.58
CA GLU A 211 8.36 19.06 4.54
C GLU A 211 7.61 20.36 4.22
N ASP A 212 8.32 21.36 3.68
CA ASP A 212 7.74 22.65 3.29
C ASP A 212 7.08 22.64 1.89
N ILE A 213 7.17 21.50 1.18
CA ILE A 213 6.71 21.38 -0.21
C ILE A 213 5.35 20.70 -0.23
N THR A 214 4.32 21.45 -0.62
CA THR A 214 2.93 20.98 -0.66
C THR A 214 2.59 20.13 -1.88
N ASP A 215 3.33 20.29 -2.99
CA ASP A 215 3.11 19.54 -4.23
C ASP A 215 4.40 18.82 -4.67
N LEU A 216 4.51 17.56 -4.25
CA LEU A 216 5.62 16.66 -4.60
C LEU A 216 5.53 16.17 -6.05
N ASP A 217 4.33 16.02 -6.59
CA ASP A 217 4.13 15.44 -7.92
C ASP A 217 4.55 16.42 -9.02
N ALA A 218 4.40 17.74 -8.79
CA ALA A 218 4.93 18.78 -9.67
C ALA A 218 6.47 18.79 -9.80
N LEU A 219 7.18 18.19 -8.84
CA LEU A 219 8.65 18.13 -8.82
C LEU A 219 9.21 16.82 -9.36
N GLU A 220 8.40 15.76 -9.36
CA GLU A 220 8.79 14.49 -9.93
C GLU A 220 8.91 14.61 -11.45
N LEU A 221 9.94 13.97 -12.00
CA LEU A 221 9.95 13.69 -13.43
C LEU A 221 8.74 12.77 -13.72
N GLU A 222 7.77 13.24 -14.50
CA GLU A 222 6.82 12.36 -15.19
C GLU A 222 7.67 11.26 -15.88
N ASN A 223 7.68 10.06 -15.31
CA ASN A 223 8.35 8.94 -15.95
C ASN A 223 7.38 8.40 -17.01
N GLY A 224 7.79 8.48 -18.27
CA GLY A 224 7.41 7.47 -19.26
C GLY A 224 7.93 6.08 -18.88
#